data_AF-A0AAV3J898-F1
#
_entry.id   AF-A0AAV3J898-F1
#
_cell.length_a   1.000
_cell.length_b   1.000
_cell.length_c   1.000
_cell.angle_alpha   90.00
_cell.angle_beta   90.00
_cell.angle_gamma   90.00
#
_symmetry.space_group_name_H-M   'P 1'
#
loop_
_entity.id
_entity.type
_entity.pdbx_description
1 polymer ?
#
loop_
_entity_poly.entity_id
_entity_poly.type
_entity_poly.pdbx_seq_one_letter_code
_entity_poly.pdbx_strand_id
1 'polypeptide(L)'
;MGLGLDGFRNCESSQRGSLTGKNPTDRTKLGVKRHILTDGNGIPLAITLTGANVHDKHGVKDTLNSILIFSGKKRKKPKHLCLDKGYDFKDIEASIKRRNIRSHIRKKGEKPLIGKYKGKSRRWVVERTNSWHNRFRAILIRWERKSENYLASLYLAGSIIAFNFFDR
;
A
#
# COMPACT_ATOMS: atom_id res chain seq x y z
N MET A 1 2.42 0.12 -17.40
CA MET A 1 2.24 -0.40 -16.03
C MET A 1 2.52 0.72 -15.04
N GLY A 2 1.48 1.24 -14.41
CA GLY A 2 1.63 2.20 -13.31
C GLY A 2 1.35 1.44 -12.02
N LEU A 3 2.25 1.53 -11.05
CA LEU A 3 2.02 0.94 -9.74
C LEU A 3 1.27 1.93 -8.86
N GLY A 4 0.28 1.47 -8.12
CA GLY A 4 -0.37 2.26 -7.08
C GLY A 4 0.20 1.86 -5.73
N LEU A 5 0.72 2.83 -4.96
CA LEU A 5 0.94 2.64 -3.53
C LEU A 5 -0.06 3.53 -2.80
N ASP A 6 -1.00 2.90 -2.10
CA ASP A 6 -1.86 3.59 -1.16
C ASP A 6 -1.28 3.49 0.23
N GLY A 7 -1.31 4.62 0.91
CA GLY A 7 -0.98 4.73 2.30
C GLY A 7 -2.25 4.78 3.08
N PHE A 8 -2.30 3.98 4.14
CA PHE A 8 -3.15 4.21 5.28
C PHE A 8 -4.59 3.70 5.15
N ARG A 9 -4.79 2.46 5.63
CA ARG A 9 -5.94 2.18 6.49
C ARG A 9 -5.47 1.55 7.78
N ASN A 10 -5.85 2.17 8.89
CA ASN A 10 -5.67 1.60 10.21
C ASN A 10 -6.53 0.35 10.29
N CYS A 11 -5.89 -0.80 10.43
CA CYS A 11 -6.57 -1.98 10.92
C CYS A 11 -6.52 -1.95 12.44
N GLU A 12 -7.70 -1.90 13.06
CA GLU A 12 -7.81 -2.03 14.51
C GLU A 12 -7.27 -3.41 14.92
N SER A 13 -6.39 -3.41 15.92
CA SER A 13 -5.88 -4.64 16.51
C SER A 13 -6.58 -4.90 17.83
N SER A 14 -7.17 -6.09 17.97
CA SER A 14 -7.81 -6.53 19.20
C SER A 14 -6.80 -6.74 20.34
N GLN A 15 -5.56 -7.11 20.02
CA GLN A 15 -4.51 -7.42 21.00
C GLN A 15 -3.25 -6.55 20.82
N ARG A 16 -2.51 -6.32 21.93
CA ARG A 16 -1.16 -5.72 21.90
C ARG A 16 -0.15 -6.71 21.33
N GLY A 17 0.50 -6.34 20.23
CA GLY A 17 1.39 -7.22 19.47
C GLY A 17 2.56 -6.50 18.79
N SER A 18 3.44 -7.24 18.13
CA SER A 18 4.54 -6.66 17.35
C SER A 18 3.99 -5.82 16.18
N LEU A 19 4.67 -4.70 15.89
CA LEU A 19 4.23 -3.71 14.90
C LEU A 19 2.79 -3.20 15.12
N THR A 20 2.33 -3.15 16.36
CA THR A 20 1.11 -2.41 16.74
C THR A 20 1.50 -1.09 17.39
N GLY A 21 0.79 -0.01 17.07
CA GLY A 21 1.04 1.32 17.62
C GLY A 21 -0.26 2.00 18.01
N LYS A 22 -0.19 2.96 18.94
CA LYS A 22 -1.35 3.81 19.26
C LYS A 22 -1.66 4.69 18.04
N ASN A 23 -2.91 4.68 17.60
CA ASN A 23 -3.34 5.59 16.53
C ASN A 23 -3.33 7.03 17.05
N PRO A 24 -2.56 7.96 16.44
CA PRO A 24 -2.49 9.36 16.90
C PRO A 24 -3.83 10.09 16.79
N THR A 25 -4.71 9.69 15.88
CA THR A 25 -6.02 10.33 15.66
C THR A 25 -7.09 9.85 16.65
N ASP A 26 -7.12 8.54 16.96
CA ASP A 26 -8.16 7.93 17.84
C ASP A 26 -7.68 7.65 19.27
N ARG A 27 -6.58 8.30 19.68
CA ARG A 27 -6.04 8.48 21.05
C ARG A 27 -6.03 7.32 22.05
N THR A 28 -6.33 6.06 21.71
CA THR A 28 -6.07 4.89 22.58
C THR A 28 -6.06 3.57 21.80
N LYS A 29 -6.77 3.48 20.66
CA LYS A 29 -6.86 2.24 19.89
C LYS A 29 -5.51 1.85 19.29
N LEU A 30 -5.19 0.57 19.42
CA LEU A 30 -4.02 -0.04 18.81
C LEU A 30 -4.36 -0.42 17.38
N GLY A 31 -3.41 -0.17 16.48
CA GLY A 31 -3.59 -0.55 15.10
C GLY A 31 -2.29 -0.81 14.37
N VAL A 32 -2.47 -1.35 13.17
CA VAL A 32 -1.41 -1.60 12.19
C VAL A 32 -1.78 -0.90 10.89
N LYS A 33 -0.77 -0.34 10.23
CA LYS A 33 -0.85 0.20 8.88
C LYS A 33 -0.37 -0.83 7.90
N ARG A 34 -1.17 -1.07 6.86
CA ARG A 34 -0.80 -1.90 5.71
C ARG A 34 -0.33 -0.98 4.60
N HIS A 35 0.83 -1.26 4.04
CA HIS A 35 1.31 -0.61 2.82
C HIS A 35 1.24 -1.64 1.70
N ILE A 36 0.41 -1.38 0.70
CA ILE A 36 0.17 -2.31 -0.40
C ILE A 36 0.59 -1.62 -1.69
N LEU A 37 1.45 -2.30 -2.44
CA LEU A 37 1.82 -1.92 -3.80
C LEU A 37 1.08 -2.80 -4.78
N THR A 38 0.37 -2.20 -5.71
CA THR A 38 -0.43 -2.92 -6.71
C THR A 38 -0.01 -2.58 -8.13
N ASP A 39 -0.28 -3.50 -9.05
CA ASP A 39 -0.16 -3.25 -10.49
C ASP A 39 -1.31 -2.38 -11.04
N GLY A 40 -1.39 -2.23 -12.37
CA GLY A 40 -2.45 -1.45 -13.01
C GLY A 40 -3.84 -2.08 -12.94
N ASN A 41 -3.94 -3.37 -12.63
CA ASN A 41 -5.17 -4.15 -12.54
C ASN A 41 -5.65 -4.34 -11.09
N GLY A 42 -4.79 -4.02 -10.11
CA GLY A 42 -5.07 -4.18 -8.68
C GLY A 42 -4.51 -5.46 -8.07
N ILE A 43 -3.62 -6.15 -8.79
CA ILE A 43 -2.91 -7.32 -8.28
C ILE A 43 -1.85 -6.84 -7.28
N PRO A 44 -1.86 -7.32 -6.03
CA PRO A 44 -0.85 -6.96 -5.05
C PRO A 44 0.52 -7.53 -5.43
N LEU A 45 1.54 -6.67 -5.46
CA LEU A 45 2.94 -7.00 -5.79
C LEU A 45 3.87 -6.98 -4.57
N ALA A 46 3.54 -6.17 -3.58
CA ALA A 46 4.24 -6.08 -2.31
C ALA A 46 3.26 -5.68 -1.20
N ILE A 47 3.45 -6.24 -0.02
CA ILE A 47 2.71 -5.91 1.19
C ILE A 47 3.73 -5.75 2.31
N THR A 48 3.69 -4.63 3.02
CA THR A 48 4.48 -4.43 4.25
C THR A 48 3.60 -3.84 5.35
N LEU A 49 4.10 -3.92 6.59
CA LEU A 49 3.38 -3.52 7.79
C LEU A 49 4.19 -2.53 8.60
N THR A 50 3.52 -1.53 9.16
CA THR A 50 4.09 -0.66 10.19
C THR A 50 3.08 -0.44 11.32
N GLY A 51 3.55 -0.09 12.52
CA GLY A 51 2.65 0.33 13.60
C GLY A 51 1.85 1.58 13.23
N ALA A 52 0.65 1.75 13.79
CA ALA A 52 -0.20 2.92 13.48
C ALA A 52 0.40 4.27 13.93
N ASN A 53 1.38 4.26 14.84
CA ASN A 53 2.13 5.44 15.25
C ASN A 53 3.26 5.83 14.27
N VAL A 54 3.64 4.95 13.35
CA VAL A 54 4.72 5.21 12.39
C VAL A 54 4.21 6.09 11.26
N HIS A 55 4.99 7.12 10.91
CA HIS A 55 4.65 8.00 9.80
C HIS A 55 4.74 7.26 8.46
N ASP A 56 3.70 7.38 7.60
CA ASP A 56 3.52 6.54 6.41
C ASP A 56 4.68 6.61 5.41
N LYS A 57 5.30 7.77 5.30
CA LYS A 57 6.56 8.01 4.58
C LYS A 57 7.61 6.91 4.75
N HIS A 58 7.74 6.31 5.93
CA HIS A 58 8.74 5.26 6.18
C HIS A 58 8.38 3.96 5.43
N GLY A 59 7.10 3.60 5.38
CA GLY A 59 6.63 2.38 4.71
C GLY A 59 6.84 2.35 3.19
N VAL A 60 6.97 3.51 2.54
CA VAL A 60 7.17 3.59 1.08
C VAL A 60 8.47 2.92 0.64
N LYS A 61 9.58 3.20 1.35
CA LYS A 61 10.90 2.67 0.99
C LYS A 61 10.93 1.16 1.15
N ASP A 62 10.37 0.67 2.26
CA ASP A 62 10.33 -0.75 2.59
C ASP A 62 9.43 -1.51 1.60
N THR A 63 8.28 -0.94 1.23
CA THR A 63 7.38 -1.56 0.26
C THR A 63 7.98 -1.62 -1.14
N LEU A 64 8.70 -0.58 -1.57
CA LEU A 64 9.40 -0.60 -2.86
C LEU A 64 10.59 -1.58 -2.88
N ASN A 65 11.17 -1.91 -1.73
CA ASN A 65 12.21 -2.95 -1.61
C ASN A 65 11.60 -4.35 -1.59
N SER A 66 10.40 -4.50 -1.04
CA SER A 66 9.73 -5.78 -0.82
C SER A 66 8.93 -6.26 -2.03
N ILE A 67 9.26 -5.82 -3.25
CA ILE A 67 8.58 -6.27 -4.47
C ILE A 67 8.96 -7.74 -4.71
N LEU A 68 7.99 -8.64 -4.50
CA LEU A 68 8.20 -10.09 -4.55
C LEU A 68 8.06 -10.65 -5.97
N ILE A 69 7.23 -10.02 -6.82
CA ILE A 69 6.89 -10.53 -8.14
C ILE A 69 7.71 -9.80 -9.21
N PHE A 70 8.77 -10.46 -9.70
CA PHE A 70 9.55 -10.00 -10.86
C PHE A 70 9.08 -10.73 -12.12
N SER A 71 8.52 -10.00 -13.08
CA SER A 71 8.13 -10.58 -14.38
C SER A 71 9.36 -10.89 -15.25
N GLY A 72 9.77 -12.17 -15.31
CA GLY A 72 10.62 -12.77 -16.34
C GLY A 72 12.12 -12.39 -16.38
N LYS A 73 12.84 -12.93 -17.39
CA LYS A 73 14.31 -12.85 -17.63
C LYS A 73 14.93 -11.44 -17.63
N LYS A 74 14.15 -10.37 -17.61
CA LYS A 74 14.62 -8.99 -17.46
C LYS A 74 13.82 -8.32 -16.36
N ARG A 75 14.50 -7.77 -15.35
CA ARG A 75 13.93 -6.92 -14.30
C ARG A 75 13.18 -5.74 -14.95
N LYS A 76 11.90 -5.90 -15.31
CA LYS A 76 11.04 -4.81 -15.77
C LYS A 76 10.72 -3.94 -14.56
N LYS A 77 11.64 -3.03 -14.23
CA LYS A 77 11.43 -2.02 -13.20
C LYS A 77 10.17 -1.21 -13.55
N PRO A 78 9.31 -0.92 -12.57
CA PRO A 78 8.12 -0.12 -12.81
C PRO A 78 8.52 1.27 -13.32
N LYS A 79 8.01 1.69 -14.48
CA LYS A 79 8.33 3.00 -15.04
C LYS A 79 7.57 4.14 -14.35
N HIS A 80 6.43 3.84 -13.74
CA HIS A 80 5.54 4.82 -13.15
C HIS A 80 5.00 4.34 -11.80
N LEU A 81 5.00 5.23 -10.81
CA LEU A 81 4.47 5.00 -9.47
C LEU A 81 3.49 6.11 -9.10
N CYS A 82 2.23 5.76 -8.90
CA CYS A 82 1.18 6.60 -8.37
C CYS A 82 1.17 6.51 -6.85
N LEU A 83 1.20 7.67 -6.20
CA LEU A 83 1.22 7.81 -4.75
C LEU A 83 0.17 8.83 -4.33
N ASP A 84 -0.30 8.73 -3.10
CA ASP A 84 -1.18 9.74 -2.53
C ASP A 84 -0.45 11.07 -2.23
N LYS A 85 -1.22 12.16 -2.14
CA LYS A 85 -0.76 13.51 -1.76
C LYS A 85 -0.08 13.53 -0.39
N GLY A 86 -0.49 12.65 0.53
CA GLY A 86 0.17 12.48 1.82
C GLY A 86 1.67 12.16 1.72
N TYR A 87 2.12 11.61 0.60
CA TYR A 87 3.51 11.24 0.34
C TYR A 87 4.35 12.32 -0.35
N ASP A 88 3.87 13.55 -0.46
CA ASP A 88 4.65 14.67 -1.01
C ASP A 88 5.78 15.10 -0.08
N PHE A 89 6.86 14.33 -0.10
CA PHE A 89 8.11 14.61 0.61
C PHE A 89 9.30 14.52 -0.36
N LYS A 90 10.22 15.48 -0.25
CA LYS A 90 11.40 15.60 -1.14
C LYS A 90 12.27 14.33 -1.13
N ASP A 91 12.41 13.67 0.01
CA ASP A 91 13.25 12.49 0.14
C ASP A 91 12.60 11.21 -0.43
N ILE A 92 11.27 11.10 -0.38
CA ILE A 92 10.52 10.04 -1.08
C ILE A 92 10.67 10.23 -2.59
N GLU A 93 10.47 11.45 -3.07
CA GLU A 93 10.62 11.78 -4.49
C GLU A 93 12.05 11.47 -4.98
N ALA A 94 13.08 11.87 -4.22
CA ALA A 94 14.47 11.53 -4.50
C ALA A 94 14.72 10.01 -4.49
N SER A 95 14.12 9.27 -3.56
CA SER A 95 14.24 7.81 -3.50
C SER A 95 13.61 7.10 -4.68
N ILE A 96 12.51 7.62 -5.22
CA ILE A 96 11.82 7.07 -6.39
C ILE A 96 12.62 7.40 -7.66
N LYS A 97 13.09 8.65 -7.79
CA LYS A 97 13.96 9.09 -8.89
C LYS A 97 15.25 8.27 -8.98
N ARG A 98 15.91 7.99 -7.84
CA ARG A 98 17.09 7.11 -7.77
C ARG A 98 16.85 5.70 -8.31
N ARG A 99 15.60 5.20 -8.28
CA ARG A 99 15.24 3.89 -8.84
C ARG A 99 14.88 3.93 -10.33
N ASN A 100 15.00 5.10 -10.98
CA ASN A 100 14.57 5.36 -12.34
C ASN A 100 13.07 5.12 -12.55
N ILE A 101 12.26 5.53 -11.57
CA ILE A 101 10.80 5.43 -11.58
C ILE A 101 10.24 6.85 -11.64
N ARG A 102 9.22 7.09 -12.49
CA ARG A 102 8.51 8.36 -12.53
C ARG A 102 7.41 8.38 -11.47
N SER A 103 7.54 9.24 -10.46
CA SER A 103 6.50 9.47 -9.46
C SER A 103 5.36 10.32 -10.03
N HIS A 104 4.13 9.93 -9.71
CA HIS A 104 2.90 10.67 -9.92
C HIS A 104 2.29 10.97 -8.55
N ILE A 105 2.79 12.04 -7.92
CA ILE A 105 2.35 12.55 -6.62
C ILE A 105 1.70 13.93 -6.87
N ARG A 106 0.53 14.19 -6.27
CA ARG A 106 -0.04 15.55 -6.26
C ARG A 106 0.67 16.37 -5.18
N LYS A 107 0.96 17.64 -5.47
CA LYS A 107 1.68 18.49 -4.51
C LYS A 107 0.75 19.02 -3.41
N LYS A 108 1.28 19.20 -2.20
CA LYS A 108 0.56 19.91 -1.13
C LYS A 108 0.27 21.35 -1.56
N GLY A 109 -0.95 21.84 -1.28
CA GLY A 109 -1.42 23.15 -1.76
C GLY A 109 -1.99 23.18 -3.18
N GLU A 110 -1.84 22.11 -3.97
CA GLU A 110 -2.46 22.03 -5.30
C GLU A 110 -3.99 21.94 -5.17
N LYS A 111 -4.72 22.79 -5.91
CA LYS A 111 -6.19 22.80 -5.93
C LYS A 111 -6.69 21.43 -6.39
N PRO A 112 -7.78 20.91 -5.79
CA PRO A 112 -8.41 19.69 -6.30
C PRO A 112 -8.73 19.89 -7.78
N LEU A 113 -8.41 18.88 -8.59
CA LEU A 113 -8.76 18.89 -10.01
C LEU A 113 -10.29 18.81 -10.11
N ILE A 114 -10.93 19.97 -10.25
CA ILE A 114 -12.36 20.13 -10.50
C ILE A 114 -12.54 20.06 -12.03
N GLY A 115 -13.18 19.00 -12.53
CA GLY A 115 -13.50 18.82 -13.96
C GLY A 115 -13.00 17.50 -14.58
N LYS A 116 -13.22 17.34 -15.90
CA LYS A 116 -12.82 16.16 -16.68
C LYS A 116 -11.30 16.15 -16.89
N TYR A 117 -10.58 15.52 -15.98
CA TYR A 117 -9.13 15.32 -16.10
C TYR A 117 -8.80 14.27 -17.19
N LYS A 118 -7.93 14.62 -18.15
CA LYS A 118 -7.58 13.77 -19.32
C LYS A 118 -6.73 12.53 -18.99
N GLY A 119 -6.36 12.32 -17.73
CA GLY A 119 -5.69 11.09 -17.27
C GLY A 119 -6.47 10.42 -16.14
N LYS A 120 -6.84 9.14 -16.26
CA LYS A 120 -7.46 8.43 -15.13
C LYS A 120 -6.45 8.34 -13.99
N SER A 121 -6.69 9.03 -12.88
CA SER A 121 -5.94 8.81 -11.63
C SER A 121 -6.12 7.34 -11.25
N ARG A 122 -5.05 6.54 -11.34
CA ARG A 122 -5.10 5.10 -11.05
C ARG A 122 -5.13 4.77 -9.56
N ARG A 123 -5.33 5.76 -8.68
CA ARG A 123 -5.46 5.54 -7.23
C ARG A 123 -6.62 4.62 -6.87
N TRP A 124 -7.73 4.69 -7.62
CA TRP A 124 -8.87 3.81 -7.38
C TRP A 124 -8.49 2.32 -7.44
N VAL A 125 -7.43 1.97 -8.18
CA VAL A 125 -6.98 0.58 -8.34
C VAL A 125 -6.51 0.01 -7.00
N VAL A 126 -5.67 0.75 -6.27
CA VAL A 126 -5.15 0.31 -4.97
C VAL A 126 -6.22 0.41 -3.87
N GLU A 127 -7.10 1.41 -3.93
CA GLU A 127 -8.26 1.50 -3.04
C GLU A 127 -9.21 0.30 -3.20
N ARG A 128 -9.41 -0.15 -4.45
CA ARG A 128 -10.18 -1.36 -4.76
C ARG A 128 -9.51 -2.60 -4.17
N THR A 129 -8.21 -2.77 -4.36
CA THR A 129 -7.47 -3.90 -3.78
C THR A 129 -7.58 -3.92 -2.25
N ASN A 130 -7.53 -2.75 -1.62
CA ASN A 130 -7.71 -2.63 -0.17
C ASN A 130 -9.15 -2.99 0.26
N SER A 131 -10.15 -2.62 -0.55
CA SER A 131 -11.54 -3.06 -0.35
C SER A 131 -11.68 -4.59 -0.41
N TRP A 132 -10.99 -5.26 -1.34
CA TRP A 132 -10.95 -6.73 -1.40
C TRP A 132 -10.31 -7.33 -0.15
N HIS A 133 -9.20 -6.78 0.34
CA HIS A 133 -8.58 -7.23 1.59
C HIS A 133 -9.54 -7.10 2.78
N ASN A 134 -10.36 -6.03 2.82
CA ASN A 134 -11.32 -5.80 3.89
C ASN A 134 -12.52 -6.77 3.87
N ARG A 135 -12.76 -7.48 2.75
CA ARG A 135 -13.77 -8.56 2.71
C ARG A 135 -13.35 -9.81 3.47
N PHE A 136 -12.05 -9.99 3.71
CA PHE A 136 -11.55 -11.05 4.57
C PHE A 136 -11.68 -10.61 6.03
N ARG A 137 -12.68 -11.15 6.73
CA ARG A 137 -13.00 -10.75 8.11
C ARG A 137 -11.83 -10.92 9.09
N ALA A 138 -11.02 -11.95 8.88
CA ALA A 138 -9.80 -12.24 9.64
C ALA A 138 -8.68 -11.19 9.44
N ILE A 139 -8.71 -10.46 8.33
CA ILE A 139 -7.76 -9.39 8.02
C ILE A 139 -8.31 -8.05 8.48
N LEU A 140 -9.61 -7.80 8.28
CA LEU A 140 -10.28 -6.54 8.60
C LEU A 140 -10.02 -6.07 10.03
N ILE A 141 -10.12 -6.99 11.00
CA ILE A 141 -9.71 -6.79 12.39
C ILE A 141 -8.50 -7.68 12.60
N ARG A 142 -7.39 -7.10 13.09
CA ARG A 142 -6.19 -7.89 13.41
C ARG A 142 -6.40 -8.58 14.75
N TRP A 143 -6.60 -9.89 14.69
CA TRP A 143 -6.64 -10.78 15.86
C TRP A 143 -5.24 -11.30 16.23
N GLU A 144 -4.36 -11.41 15.25
CA GLU A 144 -3.01 -11.94 15.42
C GLU A 144 -2.11 -11.04 16.27
N ARG A 145 -1.52 -11.61 17.32
CA ARG A 145 -0.53 -10.91 18.17
C ARG A 145 0.82 -10.74 17.47
N LYS A 146 1.26 -11.75 16.72
CA LYS A 146 2.51 -11.73 15.96
C LYS A 146 2.31 -11.05 14.60
N SER A 147 3.26 -10.20 14.21
CA SER A 147 3.23 -9.46 12.93
C SER A 147 3.36 -10.41 11.75
N GLU A 148 4.14 -11.47 11.92
CA GLU A 148 4.49 -12.45 10.90
C GLU A 148 3.23 -13.24 10.49
N ASN A 149 2.42 -13.67 11.46
CA ASN A 149 1.15 -14.34 11.21
C ASN A 149 0.18 -13.43 10.45
N TYR A 150 0.09 -12.17 10.86
CA TYR A 150 -0.78 -11.21 10.20
C TYR A 150 -0.32 -10.94 8.76
N LEU A 151 0.98 -10.82 8.55
CA LEU A 151 1.56 -10.67 7.23
C LEU A 151 1.31 -11.90 6.35
N ALA A 152 1.42 -13.11 6.91
CA ALA A 152 1.11 -14.35 6.21
C ALA A 152 -0.35 -14.40 5.75
N SER A 153 -1.30 -14.00 6.61
CA SER A 153 -2.71 -13.88 6.25
C SER A 153 -2.95 -12.88 5.11
N LEU A 154 -2.24 -11.75 5.12
CA LEU A 154 -2.29 -10.76 4.04
C LEU A 154 -1.75 -11.32 2.72
N TYR A 155 -0.64 -12.07 2.77
CA TYR A 155 -0.12 -12.72 1.57
C TYR A 155 -1.06 -13.80 1.04
N LEU A 156 -1.71 -14.57 1.91
CA LEU A 156 -2.72 -15.55 1.50
C LEU A 156 -3.89 -14.87 0.80
N ALA A 157 -4.45 -13.80 1.37
CA ALA A 157 -5.51 -13.03 0.73
C ALA A 157 -5.06 -12.41 -0.61
N GLY A 158 -3.85 -11.86 -0.66
CA GLY A 158 -3.26 -11.33 -1.89
C GLY A 158 -3.09 -12.41 -2.97
N SER A 159 -2.72 -13.63 -2.57
CA SER A 159 -2.58 -14.79 -3.46
C SER A 159 -3.92 -15.23 -4.01
N ILE A 160 -4.98 -15.28 -3.18
CA ILE A 160 -6.35 -15.58 -3.62
C ILE A 160 -6.85 -14.52 -4.61
N ILE A 161 -6.58 -13.24 -4.34
CA ILE A 161 -6.93 -12.13 -5.26
C ILE A 161 -6.22 -12.31 -6.61
N ALA A 162 -4.92 -12.63 -6.60
CA ALA A 162 -4.15 -12.85 -7.80
C ALA A 162 -4.64 -14.09 -8.57
N PHE A 163 -4.87 -15.20 -7.88
CA PHE A 163 -5.40 -16.43 -8.47
C PHE A 163 -6.73 -16.21 -9.18
N ASN A 164 -7.70 -15.59 -8.49
CA ASN A 164 -9.01 -15.25 -9.06
C ASN A 164 -8.96 -14.24 -10.22
N PHE A 165 -7.84 -13.55 -10.40
CA PHE A 165 -7.63 -12.65 -11.55
C PHE A 165 -7.15 -13.44 -12.78
N PHE A 166 -6.31 -14.45 -12.60
CA PHE A 166 -5.77 -15.26 -13.69
C PHE A 166 -6.70 -16.39 -14.13
N ASP A 167 -7.57 -16.87 -13.24
CA ASP A 167 -8.57 -17.91 -13.54
C ASP A 167 -9.80 -17.40 -14.31
N ARG A 168 -9.82 -16.13 -14.72
CA ARG A 168 -10.87 -15.52 -15.55
C ARG A 168 -10.43 -15.37 -16.99
#